data_AF-A0A8T5UCB3-F1
#
_entry.id   AF-A0A8T5UCB3-F1
#
_cell.length_a   1.000
_cell.length_b   1.000
_cell.length_c   1.000
_cell.angle_alpha   90.00
_cell.angle_beta   90.00
_cell.angle_gamma   90.00
#
_symmetry.space_group_name_H-M   'P 1'
#
loop_
_entity.id
_entity.type
_entity.pdbx_description
1 polymer ?
#
loop_
_entity_poly.entity_id
_entity_poly.type
_entity_poly.pdbx_seq_one_letter_code
_entity_poly.pdbx_strand_id
1 'polypeptide(L)' 'MPNKEIICDNCGENPNDRIYDCYECRNEICDNCANVCDNCDESFCDGCYHDHKKVCK' A
#
# COMPACT_ATOMS: atom_id res chain seq x y z
N MET A 1 -9.71 -19.86 15.39
CA MET A 1 -9.26 -19.62 13.99
C MET A 1 -7.91 -18.95 14.11
N PRO A 2 -6.83 -19.42 13.46
CA PRO A 2 -5.57 -18.69 13.51
C PRO A 2 -5.80 -17.36 12.79
N ASN A 3 -5.63 -16.25 13.50
CA ASN A 3 -5.53 -14.94 12.88
C ASN A 3 -4.35 -15.06 11.93
N LYS A 4 -4.62 -15.08 10.62
CA LYS A 4 -3.57 -15.03 9.61
C LYS A 4 -2.87 -13.68 9.85
N GLU A 5 -1.68 -13.72 10.44
CA GLU A 5 -0.86 -12.53 10.62
C GLU A 5 -0.54 -12.02 9.21
N ILE A 6 -1.24 -10.99 8.77
CA ILE A 6 -0.92 -10.35 7.50
C ILE A 6 0.23 -9.42 7.81
N ILE A 7 1.38 -9.65 7.20
CA ILE A 7 2.57 -8.84 7.37
C ILE A 7 2.63 -7.91 6.17
N CYS A 8 2.84 -6.62 6.40
CA CYS A 8 3.06 -5.67 5.32
C CYS A 8 4.38 -5.96 4.61
N ASP A 9 4.34 -6.13 3.29
CA ASP A 9 5.54 -6.41 2.49
C ASP A 9 6.52 -5.23 2.46
N ASN A 10 6.05 -4.02 2.76
CA ASN A 10 6.88 -2.81 2.72
C ASN A 10 7.64 -2.57 4.03
N CYS A 11 6.98 -2.68 5.19
CA CYS A 11 7.60 -2.40 6.49
C CYS A 11 7.92 -3.65 7.33
N GLY A 12 7.38 -4.82 6.97
CA GLY A 12 7.55 -6.05 7.74
C GLY A 12 6.78 -6.08 9.07
N GLU A 13 5.93 -5.08 9.33
CA GLU A 13 5.07 -5.05 10.52
C GLU A 13 3.72 -5.70 10.22
N ASN A 14 3.05 -6.21 11.27
CA ASN A 14 1.69 -6.75 11.19
C ASN A 14 0.67 -5.61 11.39
N PRO A 15 0.05 -5.09 10.32
CA PRO A 15 -1.07 -4.17 10.48
C PRO A 15 -2.26 -4.90 11.11
N ASN A 16 -2.57 -4.55 12.35
CA ASN A 16 -3.68 -5.13 13.10
C ASN A 16 -5.07 -4.91 12.47
N ASP A 17 -5.21 -3.99 11.51
CA ASP A 17 -6.53 -3.52 11.08
C ASP A 17 -6.78 -3.49 9.55
N ARG A 18 -5.81 -3.09 8.71
CA ARG A 18 -6.03 -2.96 7.26
C ARG A 18 -4.79 -3.16 6.40
N ILE A 19 -4.96 -3.91 5.32
CA ILE A 19 -4.01 -4.12 4.23
C ILE A 19 -4.65 -3.57 2.96
N TYR A 20 -3.85 -2.88 2.16
CA TYR A 20 -4.18 -2.35 0.84
C TYR A 20 -3.32 -3.05 -0.20
N ASP A 21 -3.83 -3.14 -1.43
CA ASP A 21 -3.04 -3.61 -2.57
C ASP A 21 -2.44 -2.41 -3.28
N CYS A 22 -1.11 -2.41 -3.47
CA CYS A 22 -0.49 -1.43 -4.35
C CYS A 22 -1.03 -1.60 -5.79
N TYR A 23 -1.56 -0.55 -6.38
CA TYR A 23 -2.16 -0.58 -7.71
C TYR A 23 -1.18 -1.03 -8.81
N GLU A 24 0.09 -0.62 -8.70
CA GLU A 24 1.13 -0.91 -9.71
C GLU A 24 1.77 -2.29 -9.51
N CYS A 25 2.29 -2.56 -8.30
CA CYS A 25 3.08 -3.78 -8.06
C CYS A 25 2.29 -4.91 -7.39
N ARG A 26 1.05 -4.66 -6.97
CA ARG A 26 0.17 -5.63 -6.28
C ARG A 26 0.72 -6.18 -4.95
N ASN A 27 1.68 -5.48 -4.34
CA ASN A 27 2.15 -5.84 -3.00
C ASN A 27 1.13 -5.45 -1.94
N GLU A 28 1.04 -6.26 -0.89
CA GLU A 28 0.19 -6.01 0.28
C GLU A 28 0.88 -5.00 1.21
N ILE A 29 0.29 -3.82 1.36
CA ILE A 29 0.82 -2.70 2.16
C ILE A 29 -0.11 -2.32 3.30
N CYS A 30 0.44 -1.98 4.46
CA CYS A 30 -0.35 -1.46 5.58
C CYS A 30 -0.82 -0.02 5.31
N ASP A 31 -1.77 0.44 6.10
CA ASP A 31 -2.26 1.83 6.10
C ASP A 31 -1.13 2.86 6.22
N ASN A 32 -0.09 2.58 7.02
CA ASN A 32 1.06 3.46 7.18
C ASN A 32 1.98 3.52 5.95
N CYS A 33 1.94 2.49 5.09
CA CYS A 33 2.75 2.40 3.87
C CYS A 33 1.94 2.68 2.60
N ALA A 34 0.61 2.76 2.73
CA ALA A 34 -0.30 3.08 1.66
C ALA A 34 -0.32 4.59 1.43
N ASN A 35 0.20 5.01 0.29
CA ASN A 35 0.01 6.36 -0.21
C ASN A 35 -1.19 6.35 -1.16
N VAL A 36 -2.24 7.10 -0.82
CA VAL A 36 -3.41 7.27 -1.68
C VAL A 36 -3.18 8.48 -2.59
N CYS A 37 -3.43 8.32 -3.89
CA CYS A 37 -3.31 9.41 -4.84
C CYS A 37 -4.63 10.18 -4.93
N ASP A 38 -4.63 11.48 -4.62
CA ASP A 38 -5.83 12.34 -4.64
C ASP A 38 -6.48 12.50 -6.03
N ASN A 39 -5.76 12.15 -7.10
CA ASN A 39 -6.24 12.30 -8.48
C ASN A 39 -6.96 11.05 -9.01
N CYS A 40 -6.60 9.86 -8.54
CA CYS A 40 -7.14 8.59 -9.04
C CYS A 40 -7.73 7.71 -7.94
N ASP A 41 -7.65 8.11 -6.66
CA ASP A 41 -8.10 7.37 -5.47
C ASP A 41 -7.49 5.97 -5.31
N GLU A 42 -6.40 5.68 -6.03
CA GLU A 42 -5.68 4.40 -5.96
C GLU A 42 -4.61 4.41 -4.86
N SER A 43 -4.35 3.23 -4.29
CA SER A 43 -3.34 3.02 -3.23
C SER A 43 -2.02 2.53 -3.80
N PHE A 44 -0.90 3.09 -3.32
CA PHE A 44 0.44 2.78 -3.81
C PHE A 44 1.43 2.61 -2.66
N CYS A 45 2.42 1.75 -2.83
CA CYS A 45 3.60 1.75 -1.96
C CYS A 45 4.47 2.99 -2.23
N ASP A 46 5.38 3.34 -1.31
CA ASP A 46 6.21 4.54 -1.43
C ASP A 46 6.95 4.67 -2.77
N GLY A 47 7.50 3.55 -3.26
CA GLY A 47 8.23 3.51 -4.53
C GLY A 47 7.31 3.80 -5.72
N CYS A 48 6.19 3.05 -5.82
CA CYS A 48 5.24 3.24 -6.91
C CYS A 48 4.57 4.62 -6.86
N TYR A 49 4.27 5.14 -5.66
CA TYR A 49 3.69 6.47 -5.50
C TYR A 49 4.64 7.57 -5.96
N HIS A 50 5.94 7.44 -5.64
CA HIS A 50 6.95 8.41 -6.05
C HIS A 50 7.02 8.59 -7.57
N ASP A 51 6.81 7.51 -8.33
CA ASP A 51 6.78 7.57 -9.79
C ASP A 51 5.40 7.94 -10.34
N HIS A 52 4.33 7.41 -9.75
CA HIS A 52 2.96 7.70 -10.15
C HIS A 52 2.62 9.20 -10.05
N LYS A 53 3.01 9.87 -8.96
CA LYS A 53 2.74 11.31 -8.75
C LYS A 53 3.41 12.23 -9.77
N LYS A 54 4.39 11.75 -10.55
CA LYS A 54 5.04 12.53 -11.61
C LYS A 54 4.21 12.53 -12.90
N VAL A 55 3.42 11.48 -13.11
CA VAL A 55 2.65 11.25 -14.35
C VAL A 55 1.15 11.49 -14.16
N CYS A 56 0.63 11.24 -12.97
CA CYS A 56 -0.76 11.46 -12.61
C CYS A 56 -1.00 12.95 -12.36
N LYS A 57 -1.92 13.56 -13.12
CA LYS A 57 -2.22 14.99 -13.12
C LYS A 57 -3.68 15.26 -12.83
#